data_AF-A0A937MRD0-F1
#
_entry.id   AF-A0A937MRD0-F1
#
_cell.length_a   1.000
_cell.length_b   1.000
_cell.length_c   1.000
_cell.angle_alpha   90.00
_cell.angle_beta   90.00
_cell.angle_gamma   90.00
#
_symmetry.space_group_name_H-M   'P 1'
#
loop_
_entity.id
_entity.type
_entity.pdbx_description
1 polymer ?
#
loop_
_entity_poly.entity_id
_entity_poly.type
_entity_poly.pdbx_seq_one_letter_code
_entity_poly.pdbx_strand_id
1 'polypeptide(L)'
;MITLILLIFSVSPARGAELDIQSAWAQPGLSAEERNALVAQAKNMPFAEIVPGLLKTRVTYQPDHYINPWGATPWNNDDLEPQDRAYLMAVEAWQHHMYPADDWSKASVLLNLLRQSSDKLEQSVLIGTMVNSQWYPDAEDVLLVMALNKEEDLEVRRAAASALLSRCEIDEYMPLACEIILLHERGLPRCRAFNLTTDKDYRLHSLSLQNKRLMTFTGFRILAELPRNNLNIGYFVARRLGYLLRLKDEFTPNKSGKYRDANGLTDAFFSDTVKNALQWYSKNKQELRDSDQFQERGIKALLQRFQ
;
A
#
# COMPACT_ATOMS: atom_id res chain seq x y z
N MET A 1 -39.09 -31.99 -30.61
CA MET A 1 -38.63 -32.72 -29.41
C MET A 1 -37.12 -32.57 -29.34
N ILE A 2 -36.65 -31.59 -28.57
CA ILE A 2 -35.22 -31.33 -28.34
C ILE A 2 -34.93 -31.74 -26.91
N THR A 3 -34.09 -32.76 -26.75
CA THR A 3 -33.66 -33.28 -25.46
C THR A 3 -32.69 -32.28 -24.83
N LEU A 4 -33.12 -31.65 -23.74
CA LEU A 4 -32.32 -30.77 -22.91
C LEU A 4 -31.38 -31.64 -22.04
N ILE A 5 -30.08 -31.64 -22.33
CA ILE A 5 -29.08 -32.30 -21.49
C ILE A 5 -28.73 -31.32 -20.35
N LEU A 6 -29.31 -31.56 -19.18
CA LEU A 6 -28.88 -30.99 -17.91
C LEU A 6 -27.56 -31.65 -17.47
N LEU A 7 -26.44 -31.00 -17.74
CA LEU A 7 -25.16 -31.33 -17.12
C LEU A 7 -25.09 -30.64 -15.75
N ILE A 8 -25.62 -31.33 -14.75
CA ILE A 8 -25.34 -31.02 -13.34
C ILE A 8 -23.94 -31.57 -13.05
N PHE A 9 -22.94 -30.69 -12.99
CA PHE A 9 -21.63 -31.05 -12.44
C PHE A 9 -21.78 -31.35 -10.95
N SER A 10 -21.92 -32.63 -10.62
CA SER A 10 -21.78 -33.14 -9.26
C SER A 10 -20.28 -33.22 -8.94
N VAL A 11 -19.75 -32.19 -8.27
CA VAL A 11 -18.40 -32.24 -7.72
C VAL A 11 -18.45 -33.09 -6.46
N SER A 12 -17.94 -34.33 -6.56
CA SER A 12 -17.66 -35.16 -5.40
C SER A 12 -16.58 -34.51 -4.50
N PRO A 13 -16.65 -34.67 -3.17
CA PRO A 13 -15.62 -34.18 -2.26
C PRO A 13 -14.45 -35.15 -2.26
N ALA A 14 -13.62 -35.08 -3.30
CA ALA A 14 -12.35 -35.78 -3.36
C ALA A 14 -11.22 -34.76 -3.16
N ARG A 15 -10.34 -35.07 -2.21
CA ARG A 15 -9.06 -34.39 -1.97
C ARG A 15 -8.37 -34.07 -3.30
N GLY A 16 -7.97 -32.81 -3.49
CA GLY A 16 -6.90 -32.44 -4.43
C GLY A 16 -7.30 -31.95 -5.82
N ALA A 17 -8.53 -31.50 -6.05
CA ALA A 17 -8.77 -30.56 -7.13
C ALA A 17 -8.50 -29.16 -6.57
N GLU A 18 -7.28 -28.63 -6.78
CA GLU A 18 -7.09 -27.19 -6.83
C GLU A 18 -8.17 -26.70 -7.80
N LEU A 19 -9.20 -26.03 -7.28
CA LEU A 19 -10.13 -25.32 -8.12
C LEU A 19 -9.24 -24.32 -8.85
N ASP A 20 -9.03 -24.52 -10.15
CA ASP A 20 -8.27 -23.59 -10.97
C ASP A 20 -9.15 -22.36 -11.18
N ILE A 21 -9.26 -21.58 -10.12
CA ILE A 21 -10.07 -20.36 -10.02
C ILE A 21 -9.64 -19.40 -11.11
N GLN A 22 -8.34 -19.36 -11.42
CA GLN A 22 -7.81 -18.50 -12.46
C GLN A 22 -8.43 -18.82 -13.82
N SER A 23 -8.37 -20.08 -14.25
CA SER A 23 -8.94 -20.46 -15.54
C SER A 23 -10.47 -20.46 -15.55
N ALA A 24 -11.12 -20.76 -14.42
CA ALA A 24 -12.58 -20.76 -14.33
C ALA A 24 -13.18 -19.34 -14.34
N TRP A 25 -12.53 -18.36 -13.72
CA TRP A 25 -13.12 -17.02 -13.54
C TRP A 25 -12.88 -16.10 -14.73
N ALA A 26 -11.82 -16.34 -15.50
CA ALA A 26 -11.52 -15.59 -16.72
C ALA A 26 -12.17 -16.20 -17.99
N GLN A 27 -13.09 -17.17 -17.84
CA GLN A 27 -13.74 -17.79 -19.00
C GLN A 27 -14.62 -16.77 -19.74
N PRO A 28 -14.46 -16.64 -21.07
CA PRO A 28 -15.39 -15.87 -21.87
C PRO A 28 -16.80 -16.47 -21.81
N GLY A 29 -17.82 -15.61 -21.83
CA GLY A 29 -19.22 -16.02 -21.96
C GLY A 29 -19.93 -16.44 -20.68
N LEU A 30 -19.30 -16.32 -19.50
CA LEU A 30 -19.99 -16.50 -18.23
C LEU A 30 -21.12 -15.48 -18.07
N SER A 31 -22.33 -15.98 -17.82
CA SER A 31 -23.51 -15.17 -17.48
C SER A 31 -23.35 -14.50 -16.11
N ALA A 32 -24.15 -13.46 -15.86
CA ALA A 32 -24.16 -12.79 -14.56
C ALA A 32 -24.50 -13.74 -13.40
N GLU A 33 -25.41 -14.70 -13.62
CA GLU A 33 -25.79 -15.71 -12.63
C GLU A 33 -24.62 -16.63 -12.29
N GLU A 34 -23.89 -17.12 -13.29
CA GLU A 34 -22.70 -17.96 -13.09
C GLU A 34 -21.59 -17.19 -12.36
N ARG A 35 -21.32 -15.94 -12.75
CA ARG A 35 -20.33 -15.09 -12.07
C ARG A 35 -20.69 -14.89 -10.59
N ASN A 36 -21.95 -14.61 -10.28
CA ASN A 36 -22.42 -14.46 -8.90
C ASN A 36 -22.31 -15.77 -8.12
N ALA A 37 -22.64 -16.90 -8.73
CA ALA A 37 -22.50 -18.22 -8.11
C ALA A 37 -21.04 -18.54 -7.76
N LEU A 38 -20.10 -18.23 -8.65
CA LEU A 38 -18.66 -18.40 -8.42
C LEU A 38 -18.15 -17.53 -7.26
N VAL A 39 -18.56 -16.26 -7.21
CA VAL A 39 -18.21 -15.36 -6.08
C VAL A 39 -18.79 -15.90 -4.77
N ALA A 40 -20.07 -16.30 -4.77
CA ALA A 40 -20.72 -16.87 -3.59
C ALA A 40 -20.06 -18.17 -3.13
N GLN A 41 -19.65 -19.03 -4.06
CA GLN A 41 -18.90 -20.25 -3.75
C GLN A 41 -17.56 -19.90 -3.08
N ALA A 42 -16.76 -19.02 -3.67
CA ALA A 42 -15.46 -18.64 -3.11
C ALA A 42 -15.58 -18.00 -1.72
N LYS A 43 -16.62 -17.19 -1.48
CA LYS A 43 -16.89 -16.61 -0.15
C LYS A 43 -17.12 -17.68 0.92
N ASN A 44 -17.71 -18.82 0.56
CA ASN A 44 -18.01 -19.91 1.48
C ASN A 44 -16.90 -20.95 1.62
N MET A 45 -15.81 -20.85 0.84
CA MET A 45 -14.68 -21.79 0.92
C MET A 45 -13.78 -21.48 2.13
N PRO A 46 -13.11 -22.48 2.72
CA PRO A 46 -12.17 -22.25 3.82
C PRO A 46 -11.03 -21.29 3.43
N PHE A 47 -10.72 -20.33 4.31
CA PHE A 47 -9.73 -19.27 4.06
C PHE A 47 -8.39 -19.80 3.53
N ALA A 48 -7.83 -20.82 4.19
CA ALA A 48 -6.53 -21.40 3.82
C ALA A 48 -6.53 -22.07 2.44
N GLU A 49 -7.68 -22.52 1.95
CA GLU A 49 -7.83 -23.18 0.66
C GLU A 49 -8.03 -22.17 -0.47
N ILE A 50 -8.81 -21.11 -0.21
CA ILE A 50 -9.26 -20.17 -1.26
C ILE A 50 -8.31 -18.98 -1.47
N VAL A 51 -7.71 -18.46 -0.40
CA VAL A 51 -6.91 -17.24 -0.45
C VAL A 51 -5.68 -17.32 -1.36
N PRO A 52 -4.92 -18.43 -1.42
CA PRO A 52 -3.79 -18.54 -2.36
C PRO A 52 -4.24 -18.40 -3.82
N GLY A 53 -5.38 -19.03 -4.18
CA GLY A 53 -5.96 -18.91 -5.51
C GLY A 53 -6.44 -17.48 -5.81
N LEU A 54 -7.12 -16.85 -4.85
CA LEU A 54 -7.55 -15.45 -4.99
C LEU A 54 -6.37 -14.48 -5.14
N LEU A 55 -5.29 -14.68 -4.39
CA LEU A 55 -4.07 -13.87 -4.50
C LEU A 55 -3.53 -13.92 -5.93
N LYS A 56 -3.33 -15.15 -6.44
CA LYS A 56 -2.83 -15.35 -7.80
C LYS A 56 -3.76 -14.76 -8.84
N THR A 57 -5.08 -14.94 -8.74
CA THR A 57 -6.06 -14.32 -9.66
C THR A 57 -5.97 -12.79 -9.64
N ARG A 58 -5.85 -12.19 -8.45
CA ARG A 58 -5.73 -10.72 -8.31
C ARG A 58 -4.47 -10.18 -8.95
N VAL A 59 -3.34 -10.86 -8.80
CA VAL A 59 -2.06 -10.43 -9.35
C VAL A 59 -2.01 -10.66 -10.87
N THR A 60 -2.44 -11.83 -11.34
CA THR A 60 -2.42 -12.17 -12.77
C THR A 60 -3.31 -11.25 -13.60
N TYR A 61 -4.50 -10.90 -13.10
CA TYR A 61 -5.48 -10.09 -13.84
C TYR A 61 -5.56 -8.65 -13.34
N GLN A 62 -4.55 -8.16 -12.61
CA GLN A 62 -4.53 -6.77 -12.18
C GLN A 62 -4.53 -5.85 -13.41
N PRO A 63 -5.53 -4.97 -13.59
CA PRO A 63 -5.59 -4.10 -14.75
C PRO A 63 -4.52 -3.01 -14.67
N ASP A 64 -3.99 -2.63 -15.83
CA ASP A 64 -3.10 -1.47 -16.02
C ASP A 64 -3.87 -0.15 -16.19
N HIS A 65 -5.20 -0.23 -16.26
CA HIS A 65 -6.12 0.88 -16.43
C HIS A 65 -7.10 0.98 -15.24
N TYR A 66 -7.82 2.09 -15.16
CA TYR A 66 -8.78 2.30 -14.09
C TYR A 66 -10.05 1.46 -14.34
N ILE A 67 -10.35 0.60 -13.38
CA ILE A 67 -11.63 -0.11 -13.30
C ILE A 67 -12.32 0.35 -12.04
N ASN A 68 -13.60 0.71 -12.17
CA ASN A 68 -14.42 1.12 -11.05
C ASN A 68 -14.84 -0.11 -10.22
N PRO A 69 -14.31 -0.33 -9.01
CA PRO A 69 -14.73 -1.46 -8.18
C PRO A 69 -16.02 -1.16 -7.39
N TRP A 70 -16.60 0.03 -7.55
CA TRP A 70 -17.76 0.47 -6.78
C TRP A 70 -19.08 -0.01 -7.42
N GLY A 71 -19.96 -0.57 -6.59
CA GLY A 71 -21.25 -1.11 -6.99
C GLY A 71 -21.55 -2.41 -6.25
N ALA A 72 -22.79 -2.92 -6.34
CA ALA A 72 -23.16 -4.17 -5.67
C ALA A 72 -22.53 -5.41 -6.34
N THR A 73 -22.42 -5.39 -7.67
CA THR A 73 -21.80 -6.47 -8.46
C THR A 73 -21.07 -5.91 -9.69
N PRO A 74 -19.96 -5.17 -9.52
CA PRO A 74 -19.27 -4.50 -10.63
C PRO A 74 -18.74 -5.48 -11.70
N TRP A 75 -18.44 -6.73 -11.32
CA TRP A 75 -18.05 -7.80 -12.25
C TRP A 75 -19.17 -8.28 -13.19
N ASN A 76 -20.41 -7.81 -13.00
CA ASN A 76 -21.51 -8.13 -13.91
C ASN A 76 -21.66 -7.14 -15.07
N ASN A 77 -20.76 -6.17 -15.19
CA ASN A 77 -20.72 -5.32 -16.37
C ASN A 77 -20.17 -6.12 -17.57
N ASP A 78 -21.02 -6.35 -18.57
CA ASP A 78 -20.64 -7.10 -19.78
C ASP A 78 -19.74 -6.30 -20.73
N ASP A 79 -19.58 -4.98 -20.51
CA ASP A 79 -18.60 -4.15 -21.23
C ASP A 79 -17.15 -4.41 -20.76
N LEU A 80 -16.96 -5.14 -19.66
CA LEU A 80 -15.64 -5.50 -19.14
C LEU A 80 -15.07 -6.73 -19.83
N GLU A 81 -13.75 -6.73 -20.04
CA GLU A 81 -13.04 -7.91 -20.48
C GLU A 81 -13.16 -9.05 -19.45
N PRO A 82 -13.07 -10.33 -19.86
CA PRO A 82 -13.17 -11.45 -18.93
C PRO A 82 -12.15 -11.40 -17.77
N GLN A 83 -10.94 -10.90 -18.03
CA GLN A 83 -9.88 -10.76 -17.04
C GLN A 83 -10.22 -9.71 -15.97
N ASP A 84 -10.77 -8.57 -16.38
CA ASP A 84 -11.21 -7.51 -15.48
C ASP A 84 -12.33 -7.96 -14.56
N ARG A 85 -13.28 -8.75 -15.09
CA ARG A 85 -14.33 -9.39 -14.29
C ARG A 85 -13.74 -10.37 -13.29
N ALA A 86 -12.80 -11.22 -13.71
CA ALA A 86 -12.12 -12.15 -12.82
C ALA A 86 -11.37 -11.43 -11.69
N TYR A 87 -10.70 -10.31 -12.00
CA TYR A 87 -10.06 -9.45 -11.01
C TYR A 87 -11.07 -8.90 -10.00
N LEU A 88 -12.17 -8.31 -10.46
CA LEU A 88 -13.21 -7.75 -9.58
C LEU A 88 -13.89 -8.81 -8.70
N MET A 89 -14.18 -9.98 -9.26
CA MET A 89 -14.70 -11.13 -8.51
C MET A 89 -13.71 -11.54 -7.40
N ALA A 90 -12.40 -11.54 -7.72
CA ALA A 90 -11.35 -11.92 -6.77
C ALA A 90 -11.14 -10.88 -5.67
N VAL A 91 -11.24 -9.60 -6.01
CA VAL A 91 -11.25 -8.51 -5.03
C VAL A 91 -12.43 -8.64 -4.07
N GLU A 92 -13.63 -8.92 -4.59
CA GLU A 92 -14.84 -9.08 -3.76
C GLU A 92 -14.72 -10.27 -2.80
N ALA A 93 -14.34 -11.45 -3.31
CA ALA A 93 -14.15 -12.64 -2.48
C ALA A 93 -13.01 -12.44 -1.46
N TRP A 94 -11.91 -11.79 -1.86
CA TRP A 94 -10.80 -11.45 -0.97
C TRP A 94 -11.27 -10.57 0.19
N GLN A 95 -11.99 -9.48 -0.10
CA GLN A 95 -12.49 -8.55 0.92
C GLN A 95 -13.42 -9.24 1.92
N HIS A 96 -14.29 -10.13 1.44
CA HIS A 96 -15.14 -10.95 2.31
C HIS A 96 -14.30 -11.79 3.30
N HIS A 97 -13.25 -12.45 2.81
CA HIS A 97 -12.36 -13.27 3.63
C HIS A 97 -11.53 -12.47 4.64
N MET A 98 -11.27 -11.18 4.38
CA MET A 98 -10.54 -10.31 5.31
C MET A 98 -11.39 -9.80 6.49
N TYR A 99 -12.68 -10.12 6.55
CA TYR A 99 -13.55 -9.82 7.69
C TYR A 99 -13.86 -11.09 8.53
N PRO A 100 -13.95 -11.01 9.87
CA PRO A 100 -13.55 -9.89 10.71
C PRO A 100 -12.03 -9.66 10.67
N ALA A 101 -11.61 -8.44 10.98
CA ALA A 101 -10.21 -8.06 11.06
C ALA A 101 -9.51 -8.70 12.28
N ASP A 102 -8.19 -8.76 12.22
CA ASP A 102 -7.28 -9.24 13.27
C ASP A 102 -7.54 -10.69 13.73
N ASP A 103 -7.94 -11.56 12.79
CA ASP A 103 -8.05 -13.00 13.00
C ASP A 103 -6.67 -13.66 12.83
N TRP A 104 -6.11 -14.14 13.93
CA TRP A 104 -4.76 -14.72 13.97
C TRP A 104 -4.59 -15.94 13.06
N SER A 105 -5.64 -16.73 12.86
CA SER A 105 -5.58 -17.91 11.98
C SER A 105 -5.39 -17.48 10.53
N LYS A 106 -6.12 -16.44 10.11
CA LYS A 106 -5.99 -15.84 8.78
C LYS A 106 -4.65 -15.14 8.60
N ALA A 107 -4.23 -14.38 9.61
CA ALA A 107 -2.98 -13.66 9.58
C ALA A 107 -1.77 -14.60 9.47
N SER A 108 -1.79 -15.75 10.17
CA SER A 108 -0.76 -16.80 10.06
C SER A 108 -0.67 -17.38 8.64
N VAL A 109 -1.82 -17.63 7.99
CA VAL A 109 -1.86 -18.08 6.58
C VAL A 109 -1.25 -17.02 5.66
N LEU A 110 -1.63 -15.74 5.80
CA LEU A 110 -1.09 -14.65 5.00
C LEU A 110 0.42 -14.47 5.19
N LEU A 111 0.91 -14.60 6.42
CA LEU A 111 2.34 -14.53 6.73
C LEU A 111 3.12 -15.69 6.09
N ASN A 112 2.55 -16.90 6.11
CA ASN A 112 3.15 -18.05 5.44
C ASN A 112 3.19 -17.88 3.92
N LEU A 113 2.12 -17.33 3.31
CA LEU A 113 2.13 -16.97 1.89
C LEU A 113 3.19 -15.92 1.58
N LEU A 114 3.36 -14.91 2.45
CA LEU A 114 4.39 -13.87 2.25
C LEU A 114 5.80 -14.46 2.25
N ARG A 115 6.09 -15.39 3.18
CA ARG A 115 7.39 -16.08 3.26
C ARG A 115 7.71 -16.92 2.02
N GLN A 116 6.67 -17.43 1.35
CA GLN A 116 6.81 -18.31 0.19
C GLN A 116 6.82 -17.55 -1.13
N SER A 117 6.27 -16.34 -1.16
CA SER A 117 6.15 -15.56 -2.38
C SER A 117 7.48 -14.91 -2.77
N SER A 118 7.85 -15.08 -4.04
CA SER A 118 8.96 -14.37 -4.69
C SER A 118 8.47 -13.30 -5.67
N ASP A 119 7.15 -13.14 -5.85
CA ASP A 119 6.56 -12.15 -6.74
C ASP A 119 6.29 -10.85 -5.97
N LYS A 120 6.83 -9.74 -6.48
CA LYS A 120 6.73 -8.44 -5.80
C LYS A 120 5.31 -7.90 -5.67
N LEU A 121 4.41 -8.22 -6.61
CA LEU A 121 3.02 -7.77 -6.56
C LEU A 121 2.26 -8.59 -5.52
N GLU A 122 2.47 -9.91 -5.49
CA GLU A 122 1.94 -10.77 -4.44
C GLU A 122 2.39 -10.31 -3.05
N GLN A 123 3.70 -10.09 -2.87
CA GLN A 123 4.25 -9.58 -1.62
C GLN A 123 3.62 -8.24 -1.23
N SER A 124 3.47 -7.31 -2.18
CA SER A 124 2.85 -6.00 -1.92
C SER A 124 1.37 -6.13 -1.49
N VAL A 125 0.60 -7.00 -2.13
CA VAL A 125 -0.80 -7.27 -1.76
C VAL A 125 -0.89 -7.91 -0.38
N LEU A 126 -0.02 -8.86 -0.06
CA LEU A 126 0.03 -9.53 1.24
C LEU A 126 0.40 -8.57 2.36
N ILE A 127 1.46 -7.76 2.18
CA ILE A 127 1.87 -6.73 3.14
C ILE A 127 0.74 -5.74 3.37
N GLY A 128 0.13 -5.21 2.31
CA GLY A 128 -1.00 -4.28 2.42
C GLY A 128 -2.21 -4.90 3.13
N THR A 129 -2.50 -6.17 2.88
CA THR A 129 -3.63 -6.87 3.53
C THR A 129 -3.38 -7.10 5.02
N MET A 130 -2.17 -7.51 5.40
CA MET A 130 -1.81 -7.69 6.81
C MET A 130 -1.88 -6.35 7.58
N VAL A 131 -1.39 -5.26 7.00
CA VAL A 131 -1.43 -3.94 7.65
C VAL A 131 -2.86 -3.44 7.87
N ASN A 132 -3.74 -3.65 6.90
CA ASN A 132 -5.08 -3.05 6.90
C ASN A 132 -6.17 -3.94 7.52
N SER A 133 -5.93 -5.24 7.65
CA SER A 133 -7.02 -6.16 8.04
C SER A 133 -6.58 -7.33 8.91
N GLN A 134 -5.37 -7.85 8.75
CA GLN A 134 -4.98 -9.13 9.37
C GLN A 134 -3.55 -9.05 9.91
N TRP A 135 -3.33 -8.19 10.90
CA TRP A 135 -2.01 -8.03 11.46
C TRP A 135 -1.67 -9.18 12.40
N TYR A 136 -0.41 -9.60 12.36
CA TYR A 136 0.10 -10.63 13.24
C TYR A 136 1.44 -10.17 13.83
N PRO A 137 1.66 -10.28 15.16
CA PRO A 137 2.92 -9.84 15.77
C PRO A 137 4.17 -10.45 15.13
N ASP A 138 4.15 -11.73 14.78
CA ASP A 138 5.29 -12.41 14.13
C ASP A 138 5.59 -11.87 12.71
N ALA A 139 4.74 -11.02 12.15
CA ALA A 139 5.02 -10.34 10.90
C ALA A 139 6.12 -9.27 11.05
N GLU A 140 6.35 -8.73 12.26
CA GLU A 140 7.38 -7.72 12.52
C GLU A 140 8.77 -8.19 12.06
N ASP A 141 9.22 -9.35 12.53
CA ASP A 141 10.54 -9.90 12.19
C ASP A 141 10.66 -10.21 10.70
N VAL A 142 9.61 -10.78 10.10
CA VAL A 142 9.60 -11.11 8.66
C VAL A 142 9.72 -9.84 7.82
N LEU A 143 8.92 -8.81 8.12
CA LEU A 143 8.94 -7.54 7.40
C LEU A 143 10.25 -6.79 7.61
N LEU A 144 10.86 -6.89 8.80
CA LEU A 144 12.15 -6.29 9.07
C LEU A 144 13.27 -6.95 8.25
N VAL A 145 13.29 -8.29 8.17
CA VAL A 145 14.22 -9.02 7.30
C VAL A 145 14.05 -8.61 5.85
N MET A 146 12.81 -8.53 5.36
CA MET A 146 12.53 -8.07 3.99
C MET A 146 13.02 -6.63 3.75
N ALA A 147 12.76 -5.70 4.68
CA ALA A 147 13.17 -4.30 4.55
C ALA A 147 14.71 -4.12 4.54
N LEU A 148 15.44 -4.95 5.30
CA LEU A 148 16.91 -4.93 5.38
C LEU A 148 17.60 -5.68 4.22
N ASN A 149 16.91 -6.62 3.56
CA ASN A 149 17.48 -7.40 2.47
C ASN A 149 17.78 -6.51 1.25
N LYS A 150 19.07 -6.36 0.89
CA LYS A 150 19.49 -5.50 -0.22
C LYS A 150 19.19 -6.07 -1.61
N GLU A 151 18.98 -7.39 -1.70
CA GLU A 151 18.62 -8.08 -2.95
C GLU A 151 17.10 -8.07 -3.20
N GLU A 152 16.30 -7.64 -2.20
CA GLU A 152 14.85 -7.52 -2.33
C GLU A 152 14.45 -6.32 -3.19
N ASP A 153 13.35 -6.43 -3.91
CA ASP A 153 12.80 -5.33 -4.73
C ASP A 153 12.54 -4.10 -3.85
N LEU A 154 12.98 -2.93 -4.32
CA LEU A 154 12.94 -1.71 -3.52
C LEU A 154 11.52 -1.30 -3.12
N GLU A 155 10.50 -1.57 -3.95
CA GLU A 155 9.10 -1.29 -3.59
C GLU A 155 8.59 -2.23 -2.49
N VAL A 156 9.06 -3.48 -2.47
CA VAL A 156 8.74 -4.44 -1.41
C VAL A 156 9.39 -4.02 -0.10
N ARG A 157 10.68 -3.65 -0.13
CA ARG A 157 11.39 -3.10 1.03
C ARG A 157 10.68 -1.87 1.60
N ARG A 158 10.23 -0.96 0.73
CA ARG A 158 9.45 0.22 1.11
C ARG A 158 8.09 -0.16 1.72
N ALA A 159 7.37 -1.10 1.11
CA ALA A 159 6.10 -1.59 1.63
C ALA A 159 6.27 -2.20 3.03
N ALA A 160 7.30 -3.02 3.23
CA ALA A 160 7.64 -3.61 4.52
C ALA A 160 7.98 -2.54 5.59
N ALA A 161 8.81 -1.55 5.25
CA ALA A 161 9.10 -0.43 6.16
C ALA A 161 7.84 0.40 6.48
N SER A 162 6.97 0.67 5.50
CA SER A 162 5.69 1.34 5.74
C SER A 162 4.79 0.53 6.68
N ALA A 163 4.76 -0.79 6.54
CA ALA A 163 4.01 -1.69 7.40
C ALA A 163 4.52 -1.66 8.85
N LEU A 164 5.84 -1.74 9.04
CA LEU A 164 6.48 -1.61 10.36
C LEU A 164 6.13 -0.26 11.00
N LEU A 165 6.25 0.84 10.26
CA LEU A 165 5.83 2.16 10.74
C LEU A 165 4.34 2.23 11.10
N SER A 166 3.47 1.46 10.43
CA SER A 166 2.02 1.45 10.63
C SER A 166 1.57 0.60 11.82
N ARG A 167 2.29 -0.46 12.17
CA ARG A 167 1.82 -1.45 13.16
C ARG A 167 2.77 -1.71 14.34
N CYS A 168 4.04 -1.30 14.24
CA CYS A 168 5.06 -1.49 15.28
C CYS A 168 5.53 -0.14 15.85
N GLU A 169 6.52 -0.10 16.73
CA GLU A 169 7.04 1.14 17.33
C GLU A 169 7.64 2.07 16.26
N ILE A 170 6.93 3.16 15.94
CA ILE A 170 7.26 4.02 14.79
C ILE A 170 8.64 4.68 14.93
N ASP A 171 9.05 4.99 16.16
CA ASP A 171 10.35 5.61 16.42
C ASP A 171 11.51 4.67 16.12
N GLU A 172 11.33 3.36 16.34
CA GLU A 172 12.35 2.36 16.07
C GLU A 172 12.64 2.22 14.57
N TYR A 173 11.59 2.22 13.73
CA TYR A 173 11.72 1.95 12.29
C TYR A 173 11.87 3.19 11.41
N MET A 174 11.68 4.39 11.95
CA MET A 174 11.78 5.63 11.17
C MET A 174 13.15 5.83 10.47
N PRO A 175 14.30 5.50 11.09
CA PRO A 175 15.59 5.58 10.40
C PRO A 175 15.68 4.68 9.17
N LEU A 176 15.24 3.42 9.29
CA LEU A 176 15.22 2.44 8.20
C LEU A 176 14.31 2.89 7.05
N ALA A 177 13.11 3.39 7.38
CA ALA A 177 12.19 3.92 6.38
C ALA A 177 12.80 5.10 5.62
N CYS A 178 13.44 6.04 6.33
CA CYS A 178 14.12 7.17 5.69
C CYS A 178 15.26 6.71 4.78
N GLU A 179 16.07 5.72 5.19
CA GLU A 179 17.12 5.14 4.35
C GLU A 179 16.53 4.56 3.05
N ILE A 180 15.54 3.69 3.16
CA ILE A 180 14.91 3.02 2.00
C ILE A 180 14.31 4.06 1.04
N ILE A 181 13.61 5.07 1.56
CA ILE A 181 13.08 6.17 0.73
C ILE A 181 14.19 6.82 -0.09
N LEU A 182 15.37 7.03 0.49
CA LEU A 182 16.49 7.71 -0.17
C LEU A 182 17.22 6.86 -1.22
N LEU A 183 17.00 5.55 -1.24
CA LEU A 183 17.48 4.65 -2.29
C LEU A 183 16.71 4.82 -3.60
N HIS A 184 15.46 5.31 -3.56
CA HIS A 184 14.69 5.58 -4.78
C HIS A 184 15.33 6.70 -5.62
N GLU A 185 15.11 6.65 -6.93
CA GLU A 185 15.54 7.69 -7.87
C GLU A 185 15.03 9.08 -7.45
N ARG A 186 15.90 10.08 -7.59
CA ARG A 186 15.61 11.48 -7.23
C ARG A 186 14.37 12.02 -7.95
N GLY A 187 13.70 12.98 -7.31
CA GLY A 187 12.52 13.62 -7.87
C GLY A 187 11.23 12.87 -7.57
N LEU A 188 10.40 12.61 -8.60
CA LEU A 188 9.06 12.07 -8.42
C LEU A 188 9.02 10.67 -7.76
N PRO A 189 9.86 9.69 -8.15
CA PRO A 189 9.84 8.35 -7.54
C PRO A 189 10.11 8.40 -6.03
N ARG A 190 11.16 9.09 -5.61
CA ARG A 190 11.48 9.29 -4.18
C ARG A 190 10.43 10.07 -3.42
N CYS A 191 9.81 11.08 -4.05
CA CYS A 191 8.71 11.80 -3.41
C CYS A 191 7.46 10.91 -3.21
N ARG A 192 7.17 10.02 -4.17
CA ARG A 192 6.13 8.99 -4.03
C ARG A 192 6.45 8.04 -2.89
N ALA A 193 7.68 7.54 -2.84
CA ALA A 193 8.13 6.66 -1.77
C ALA A 193 7.99 7.32 -0.39
N PHE A 194 8.41 8.58 -0.25
CA PHE A 194 8.23 9.33 1.00
C PHE A 194 6.75 9.46 1.37
N ASN A 195 5.90 9.86 0.42
CA ASN A 195 4.48 10.05 0.68
C ASN A 195 3.79 8.77 1.14
N LEU A 196 4.01 7.66 0.43
CA LEU A 196 3.37 6.36 0.70
C LEU A 196 3.89 5.67 1.98
N THR A 197 5.11 6.02 2.41
CA THR A 197 5.74 5.38 3.59
C THR A 197 5.43 6.15 4.87
N THR A 198 5.40 7.48 4.80
CA THR A 198 5.32 8.34 5.99
C THR A 198 3.90 8.79 6.34
N ASP A 199 2.90 8.41 5.55
CA ASP A 199 1.50 8.67 5.91
C ASP A 199 1.08 7.77 7.09
N LYS A 200 1.16 8.33 8.30
CA LYS A 200 0.99 7.63 9.59
C LYS A 200 0.18 8.46 10.59
N ASP A 201 -0.56 9.45 10.11
CA ASP A 201 -1.44 10.32 10.89
C ASP A 201 -0.80 10.82 12.19
N TYR A 202 -1.53 10.76 13.30
CA TYR A 202 -1.13 11.22 14.62
C TYR A 202 0.11 10.50 15.17
N ARG A 203 0.44 9.31 14.66
CA ARG A 203 1.60 8.53 15.14
C ARG A 203 2.91 9.26 14.88
N LEU A 204 2.97 10.12 13.86
CA LEU A 204 4.14 10.96 13.59
C LEU A 204 4.52 11.87 14.78
N HIS A 205 3.57 12.21 15.66
CA HIS A 205 3.86 13.00 16.85
C HIS A 205 4.51 12.22 17.99
N SER A 206 4.47 10.89 17.96
CA SER A 206 5.15 10.02 18.94
C SER A 206 6.65 9.88 18.70
N LEU A 207 7.15 10.29 17.53
CA LEU A 207 8.57 10.27 17.20
C LEU A 207 9.40 11.08 18.23
N SER A 208 10.57 10.55 18.58
CA SER A 208 11.60 11.27 19.33
C SER A 208 12.04 12.52 18.57
N LEU A 209 12.60 13.50 19.28
CA LEU A 209 13.09 14.73 18.65
C LEU A 209 14.09 14.44 17.52
N GLN A 210 14.93 13.41 17.70
CA GLN A 210 15.90 12.98 16.73
C GLN A 210 15.24 12.48 15.44
N ASN A 211 14.29 11.55 15.52
CA ASN A 211 13.62 11.01 14.34
C ASN A 211 12.67 12.01 13.69
N LYS A 212 12.07 12.93 14.47
CA LYS A 212 11.36 14.09 13.92
C LYS A 212 12.28 14.93 13.04
N ARG A 213 13.49 15.24 13.51
CA ARG A 213 14.49 16.00 12.74
C ARG A 213 14.93 15.25 11.49
N LEU A 214 15.21 13.95 11.62
CA LEU A 214 15.60 13.09 10.49
C LEU A 214 14.52 13.08 9.40
N MET A 215 13.28 12.79 9.77
CA MET A 215 12.15 12.76 8.83
C MET A 215 11.92 14.13 8.21
N THR A 216 11.99 15.20 9.01
CA THR A 216 11.81 16.58 8.53
C THR A 216 12.89 16.97 7.51
N PHE A 217 14.16 16.73 7.84
CA PHE A 217 15.30 17.01 6.96
C PHE A 217 15.20 16.21 5.65
N THR A 218 14.91 14.91 5.77
CA THR A 218 14.71 14.00 4.64
C THR A 218 13.58 14.49 3.73
N GLY A 219 12.41 14.82 4.30
CA GLY A 219 11.27 15.28 3.53
C GLY A 219 11.51 16.60 2.82
N PHE A 220 12.17 17.59 3.47
CA PHE A 220 12.52 18.84 2.80
C PHE A 220 13.55 18.66 1.68
N ARG A 221 14.54 17.76 1.87
CA ARG A 221 15.48 17.42 0.79
C ARG A 221 14.74 16.85 -0.42
N ILE A 222 13.83 15.91 -0.19
CA ILE A 222 13.01 15.28 -1.25
C ILE A 222 12.10 16.31 -1.92
N LEU A 223 11.47 17.18 -1.14
CA LEU A 223 10.62 18.25 -1.67
C LEU A 223 11.40 19.22 -2.58
N ALA A 224 12.68 19.47 -2.28
CA ALA A 224 13.54 20.32 -3.11
C ALA A 224 14.01 19.64 -4.42
N GLU A 225 13.92 18.31 -4.52
CA GLU A 225 14.25 17.55 -5.73
C GLU A 225 13.09 17.53 -6.74
N LEU A 226 11.87 17.89 -6.32
CA LEU A 226 10.70 17.81 -7.19
C LEU A 226 10.71 18.85 -8.31
N PRO A 227 10.43 18.45 -9.57
CA PRO A 227 10.22 19.40 -10.64
C PRO A 227 8.93 20.20 -10.41
N ARG A 228 8.90 21.46 -10.88
CA ARG A 228 7.80 22.43 -10.64
C ARG A 228 6.42 21.99 -11.15
N ASN A 229 6.33 20.96 -11.99
CA ASN A 229 5.07 20.45 -12.55
C ASN A 229 4.45 19.30 -11.73
N ASN A 230 5.12 18.78 -10.69
CA ASN A 230 4.61 17.68 -9.85
C ASN A 230 3.99 18.20 -8.54
N LEU A 231 3.02 19.11 -8.69
CA LEU A 231 2.49 19.94 -7.59
C LEU A 231 1.68 19.16 -6.55
N ASN A 232 0.88 18.19 -6.98
CA ASN A 232 -0.04 17.47 -6.09
C ASN A 232 0.69 16.66 -5.02
N ILE A 233 1.74 15.91 -5.41
CA ILE A 233 2.46 15.11 -4.43
C ILE A 233 3.38 15.95 -3.54
N GLY A 234 4.00 16.98 -4.10
CA GLY A 234 4.79 17.94 -3.32
C GLY A 234 3.94 18.63 -2.26
N TYR A 235 2.68 18.96 -2.58
CA TYR A 235 1.71 19.49 -1.62
C TYR A 235 1.51 18.55 -0.43
N PHE A 236 1.22 17.26 -0.65
CA PHE A 236 1.01 16.31 0.46
C PHE A 236 2.26 16.17 1.35
N VAL A 237 3.45 16.13 0.75
CA VAL A 237 4.71 16.11 1.50
C VAL A 237 4.89 17.39 2.31
N ALA A 238 4.65 18.57 1.72
CA ALA A 238 4.75 19.85 2.41
C ALA A 238 3.77 19.93 3.60
N ARG A 239 2.50 19.55 3.39
CA ARG A 239 1.48 19.50 4.45
C ARG A 239 1.90 18.59 5.60
N ARG A 240 2.40 17.38 5.29
CA ARG A 240 2.86 16.43 6.31
C ARG A 240 4.04 16.95 7.12
N LEU A 241 4.99 17.64 6.48
CA LEU A 241 6.09 18.31 7.17
C LEU A 241 5.58 19.43 8.08
N GLY A 242 4.62 20.22 7.61
CA GLY A 242 3.99 21.29 8.40
C GLY A 242 3.24 20.73 9.62
N TYR A 243 2.51 19.64 9.42
CA TYR A 243 1.83 18.89 10.47
C TYR A 243 2.81 18.39 11.52
N LEU A 244 3.88 17.68 11.10
CA LEU A 244 4.92 17.17 11.99
C LEU A 244 5.58 18.28 12.84
N LEU A 245 5.81 19.44 12.22
CA LEU A 245 6.40 20.63 12.84
C LEU A 245 5.39 21.45 13.68
N ARG A 246 4.11 21.06 13.71
CA ARG A 246 3.02 21.80 14.38
C ARG A 246 2.90 23.25 13.92
N LEU A 247 3.17 23.50 12.64
CA LEU A 247 3.05 24.83 12.07
C LEU A 247 1.58 25.13 11.78
N LYS A 248 1.14 26.32 12.17
CA LYS A 248 -0.19 26.82 11.82
C LYS A 248 -0.36 26.80 10.30
N ASP A 249 -1.48 26.28 9.83
CA ASP A 249 -1.87 26.20 8.42
C ASP A 249 -0.93 25.37 7.53
N GLU A 250 0.07 24.67 8.08
CA GLU A 250 0.89 23.67 7.38
C GLU A 250 1.46 24.16 6.03
N PHE A 251 2.00 25.39 6.02
CA PHE A 251 2.52 26.11 4.83
C PHE A 251 1.48 26.55 3.79
N THR A 252 0.20 26.25 3.98
CA THR A 252 -0.82 26.62 3.00
C THR A 252 -1.02 28.14 2.95
N PRO A 253 -1.22 28.72 1.75
CA PRO A 253 -1.69 30.08 1.64
C PRO A 253 -3.17 30.19 2.05
N ASN A 254 -3.68 31.41 2.21
CA ASN A 254 -5.12 31.61 2.41
C ASN A 254 -5.91 31.05 1.21
N LYS A 255 -7.01 30.32 1.46
CA LYS A 255 -7.82 29.63 0.45
C LYS A 255 -8.75 30.55 -0.38
N SER A 256 -8.47 31.85 -0.42
CA SER A 256 -9.32 32.85 -1.09
C SER A 256 -8.71 33.40 -2.37
N GLY A 257 -9.54 33.96 -3.25
CA GLY A 257 -9.08 34.66 -4.46
C GLY A 257 -8.44 33.70 -5.46
N LYS A 258 -7.20 33.98 -5.89
CA LYS A 258 -6.47 33.21 -6.92
C LYS A 258 -6.28 31.71 -6.61
N TYR A 259 -6.58 31.28 -5.39
CA TYR A 259 -6.37 29.92 -4.91
C TYR A 259 -7.62 29.05 -4.95
N ARG A 260 -8.78 29.60 -5.33
CA ARG A 260 -10.04 28.85 -5.43
C ARG A 260 -10.84 29.26 -6.66
N ASP A 261 -11.30 28.28 -7.41
CA ASP A 261 -12.22 28.44 -8.54
C ASP A 261 -13.47 27.55 -8.40
N ALA A 262 -14.25 27.41 -9.48
CA ALA A 262 -15.46 26.60 -9.50
C ALA A 262 -15.21 25.10 -9.26
N ASN A 263 -13.99 24.62 -9.52
CA ASN A 263 -13.59 23.21 -9.40
C ASN A 263 -12.84 22.92 -8.09
N GLY A 264 -12.59 23.93 -7.25
CA GLY A 264 -11.94 23.77 -5.95
C GLY A 264 -10.64 24.55 -5.85
N LEU A 265 -9.61 23.92 -5.28
CA LEU A 265 -8.29 24.54 -5.11
C LEU A 265 -7.51 24.52 -6.43
N THR A 266 -6.87 25.64 -6.75
CA THR A 266 -6.13 25.80 -8.02
C THR A 266 -4.69 25.29 -7.91
N ASP A 267 -4.03 25.02 -9.05
CA ASP A 267 -2.60 24.68 -9.10
C ASP A 267 -1.69 25.68 -8.38
N ALA A 268 -2.08 26.96 -8.38
CA ALA A 268 -1.38 28.01 -7.64
C ALA A 268 -1.37 27.75 -6.13
N PHE A 269 -2.43 27.17 -5.57
CA PHE A 269 -2.51 26.83 -4.14
C PHE A 269 -1.52 25.72 -3.79
N PHE A 270 -1.47 24.67 -4.61
CA PHE A 270 -0.55 23.55 -4.42
C PHE A 270 0.90 23.99 -4.58
N SER A 271 1.20 24.77 -5.62
CA SER A 271 2.53 25.33 -5.89
C SER A 271 3.01 26.28 -4.80
N ASP A 272 2.19 27.23 -4.37
CA ASP A 272 2.59 28.19 -3.33
C ASP A 272 2.74 27.50 -1.96
N THR A 273 2.01 26.42 -1.67
CA THR A 273 2.24 25.59 -0.46
C THR A 273 3.65 24.98 -0.46
N VAL A 274 4.07 24.38 -1.57
CA VAL A 274 5.44 23.82 -1.72
C VAL A 274 6.50 24.91 -1.62
N LYS A 275 6.28 26.05 -2.26
CA LYS A 275 7.18 27.20 -2.21
C LYS A 275 7.34 27.73 -0.78
N ASN A 276 6.24 27.88 -0.04
CA ASN A 276 6.26 28.33 1.35
C ASN A 276 7.04 27.35 2.24
N ALA A 277 6.85 26.04 2.05
CA ALA A 277 7.58 25.01 2.77
C ALA A 277 9.11 25.11 2.53
N LEU A 278 9.54 25.25 1.26
CA LEU A 278 10.96 25.40 0.92
C LEU A 278 11.56 26.72 1.43
N GLN A 279 10.80 27.82 1.41
CA GLN A 279 11.21 29.10 1.98
C GLN A 279 11.32 29.05 3.50
N TRP A 280 10.44 28.33 4.17
CA TRP A 280 10.56 28.08 5.60
C TRP A 280 11.81 27.26 5.88
N TYR A 281 12.04 26.18 5.13
CA TYR A 281 13.22 25.34 5.33
C TYR A 281 14.53 26.09 5.12
N SER A 282 14.66 26.95 4.10
CA SER A 282 15.88 27.72 3.88
C SER A 282 16.24 28.65 5.05
N LYS A 283 15.24 29.14 5.80
CA LYS A 283 15.42 29.98 6.99
C LYS A 283 15.74 29.17 8.26
N ASN A 284 15.30 27.92 8.35
CA ASN A 284 15.37 27.11 9.58
C ASN A 284 16.31 25.89 9.46
N LYS A 285 16.95 25.68 8.30
CA LYS A 285 17.75 24.47 8.01
C LYS A 285 18.87 24.21 9.03
N GLN A 286 19.47 25.25 9.60
CA GLN A 286 20.59 25.10 10.52
C GLN A 286 20.17 24.36 11.82
N GLU A 287 18.93 24.56 12.27
CA GLU A 287 18.39 23.89 13.47
C GLU A 287 18.06 22.41 13.23
N LEU A 288 18.04 21.97 11.96
CA LEU A 288 17.70 20.62 11.54
C LEU A 288 18.93 19.76 11.17
N ARG A 289 20.12 20.37 11.06
CA ARG A 289 21.31 19.77 10.41
C ARG A 289 22.13 18.82 11.29
N ASP A 290 21.87 18.75 12.59
CA ASP A 290 22.57 17.83 13.51
C ASP A 290 22.17 16.35 13.33
N SER A 291 21.54 15.95 12.21
CA SER A 291 20.90 14.62 12.03
C SER A 291 21.69 13.61 11.19
N ASP A 292 22.72 14.02 10.43
CA ASP A 292 23.43 13.14 9.48
C ASP A 292 24.26 12.02 10.18
N GLN A 293 24.81 12.26 11.39
CA GLN A 293 25.57 11.23 12.13
C GLN A 293 24.70 10.11 12.74
N PHE A 294 23.38 10.26 12.70
CA PHE A 294 22.46 9.41 13.45
C PHE A 294 21.86 8.25 12.65
N GLN A 295 21.75 8.38 11.32
CA GLN A 295 21.21 7.30 10.47
C GLN A 295 22.03 6.01 10.62
N GLU A 296 23.36 6.10 10.57
CA GLU A 296 24.24 4.92 10.70
C GLU A 296 24.13 4.24 12.06
N ARG A 297 23.84 4.97 13.14
CA ARG A 297 23.73 4.39 14.49
C ARG A 297 22.43 3.62 14.67
N GLY A 298 21.30 4.14 14.17
CA GLY A 298 20.00 3.48 14.25
C GLY A 298 19.95 2.16 13.48
N ILE A 299 20.48 2.15 12.25
CA ILE A 299 20.52 0.94 11.43
C ILE A 299 21.46 -0.12 12.04
N LYS A 300 22.61 0.30 12.58
CA LYS A 300 23.51 -0.62 13.29
C LYS A 300 22.84 -1.25 14.53
N ALA A 301 22.07 -0.48 15.29
CA ALA A 301 21.32 -1.01 16.43
C ALA A 301 20.25 -2.04 16.02
N LEU A 302 19.53 -1.79 14.92
CA LEU A 302 18.58 -2.75 14.36
C LEU A 302 19.27 -4.05 13.91
N LEU A 303 20.43 -3.94 13.24
CA LEU A 303 21.19 -5.10 12.78
C LEU A 303 21.79 -5.93 13.93
N GLN A 304 22.12 -5.31 15.07
CA GLN A 304 22.62 -6.02 16.26
C GLN A 304 21.57 -6.89 16.94
N ARG A 305 20.27 -6.62 16.72
CA ARG A 305 19.16 -7.36 17.32
C ARG A 305 18.99 -8.78 16.75
N PHE A 306 19.68 -9.08 15.65
CA PHE A 306 19.58 -10.35 14.89
C PHE A 306 20.93 -11.06 14.72
N GLN A 307 21.94 -10.70 15.52
CA GLN A 307 23.20 -11.43 15.69
C GLN A 307 23.17 -12.22 17.00
#